data_AF-A0A959TAN4-F1
#
_entry.id   AF-A0A959TAN4-F1
#
_cell.length_a   1.000
_cell.length_b   1.000
_cell.length_c   1.000
_cell.angle_alpha   90.00
_cell.angle_beta   90.00
_cell.angle_gamma   90.00
#
_symmetry.space_group_name_H-M   'P 1'
#
loop_
_entity.id
_entity.type
_entity.pdbx_description
1 polymer ?
#
loop_
_entity_poly.entity_id
_entity_poly.type
_entity_poly.pdbx_seq_one_letter_code
_entity_poly.pdbx_strand_id
1 'polypeptide(L)'
;PENRPVNGSPWYAFAVRADEPRWISVTLRYTDFFHRYHPKISLFEGEWHDLPDSLLHGPDTLPHAHPGQTGDTILLHEWVRMDLWVDTLSLTVAAQQVIDVARDQRWWMRLEAGGLTGREAAPVEGTPYELWAWHAGEGPNGLLLLGRQHPPEVTGALALRQFMLRLLEDDELATRFRT
;
A
#
# COMPACT_ATOMS: atom_id res chain seq x y z
N PRO A 1 -5.33 -11.80 19.21
CA PRO A 1 -6.27 -12.30 18.18
C PRO A 1 -7.08 -11.12 17.63
N GLU A 2 -7.04 -10.90 16.31
CA GLU A 2 -7.77 -9.80 15.67
C GLU A 2 -9.28 -10.12 15.61
N ASN A 3 -10.13 -9.13 15.95
CA ASN A 3 -11.58 -9.33 16.08
C ASN A 3 -12.24 -9.58 14.71
N ARG A 4 -12.99 -10.68 14.60
CA ARG A 4 -13.78 -11.02 13.40
C ARG A 4 -15.15 -10.32 13.43
N PRO A 5 -15.73 -9.94 12.27
CA PRO A 5 -15.25 -10.24 10.92
C PRO A 5 -14.24 -9.21 10.39
N VAL A 6 -13.05 -9.69 10.01
CA VAL A 6 -12.01 -8.92 9.31
C VAL A 6 -12.27 -9.02 7.81
N ASN A 7 -12.18 -7.90 7.09
CA ASN A 7 -12.24 -7.89 5.63
C ASN A 7 -11.09 -8.72 5.05
N GLY A 8 -11.40 -9.84 4.40
CA GLY A 8 -10.44 -10.78 3.83
C GLY A 8 -9.52 -10.15 2.79
N SER A 9 -8.37 -9.65 3.25
CA SER A 9 -7.38 -8.95 2.45
C SER A 9 -5.99 -9.47 2.78
N PRO A 10 -5.71 -10.77 2.54
CA PRO A 10 -4.46 -11.38 2.95
C PRO A 10 -3.29 -10.66 2.27
N TRP A 11 -2.43 -10.10 3.11
CA TRP A 11 -1.29 -9.30 2.69
C TRP A 11 0.00 -10.08 2.90
N TYR A 12 0.95 -9.91 1.99
CA TYR A 12 2.30 -10.46 2.11
C TYR A 12 3.31 -9.46 1.58
N ALA A 13 4.51 -9.48 2.15
CA ALA A 13 5.72 -8.99 1.51
C ALA A 13 6.92 -9.76 2.05
N PHE A 14 7.86 -10.06 1.18
CA PHE A 14 9.09 -10.73 1.52
C PHE A 14 10.20 -10.32 0.55
N ALA A 15 11.45 -10.50 0.97
CA ALA A 15 12.61 -10.29 0.13
C ALA A 15 13.32 -11.62 -0.10
N VAL A 16 13.80 -11.84 -1.32
CA VAL A 16 14.59 -13.02 -1.72
C VAL A 16 15.89 -12.59 -2.35
N ARG A 17 16.96 -13.33 -2.06
CA ARG A 17 18.29 -13.19 -2.66
C ARG A 17 18.97 -14.55 -2.73
N ALA A 18 19.97 -14.68 -3.60
CA ALA A 18 20.80 -15.88 -3.71
C ALA A 18 22.26 -15.49 -3.93
N ASP A 19 23.19 -16.31 -3.44
CA ASP A 19 24.63 -16.08 -3.63
C ASP A 19 25.05 -16.26 -5.10
N GLU A 20 24.30 -17.06 -5.86
CA GLU A 20 24.47 -17.27 -7.30
C GLU A 20 23.12 -17.09 -8.04
N PRO A 21 23.12 -16.51 -9.26
CA PRO A 21 21.89 -16.30 -10.03
C PRO A 21 21.16 -17.60 -10.35
N ARG A 22 19.86 -17.67 -10.01
CA ARG A 22 19.02 -18.84 -10.24
C ARG A 22 17.54 -18.51 -10.28
N TRP A 23 16.76 -19.40 -10.91
CA TRP A 23 15.31 -19.42 -10.75
C TRP A 23 14.92 -20.12 -9.45
N ILE A 24 13.93 -19.56 -8.76
CA ILE A 24 13.25 -20.20 -7.65
C ILE A 24 11.73 -20.17 -7.88
N SER A 25 11.00 -21.10 -7.28
CA SER A 25 9.54 -21.05 -7.22
C SER A 25 9.08 -20.84 -5.79
N VAL A 26 8.22 -19.87 -5.58
CA VAL A 26 7.63 -19.55 -4.27
C VAL A 26 6.13 -19.77 -4.34
N THR A 27 5.60 -20.67 -3.50
CA THR A 27 4.16 -20.93 -3.41
C THR A 27 3.60 -20.37 -2.10
N LEU A 28 2.66 -19.44 -2.20
CA LEU A 28 1.83 -19.00 -1.07
C LEU A 28 0.57 -19.84 -1.03
N ARG A 29 0.25 -20.41 0.13
CA ARG A 29 -1.00 -21.14 0.39
C ARG A 29 -1.81 -20.37 1.44
N TYR A 30 -3.08 -20.14 1.16
CA TYR A 30 -3.98 -19.39 2.03
C TYR A 30 -4.94 -20.37 2.72
N THR A 31 -5.28 -20.11 3.99
CA THR A 31 -6.16 -20.99 4.79
C THR A 31 -7.58 -20.44 4.88
N ASP A 32 -7.70 -19.24 5.43
CA ASP A 32 -8.98 -18.63 5.82
C ASP A 32 -9.49 -17.64 4.75
N PHE A 33 -8.62 -17.27 3.80
CA PHE A 33 -8.85 -16.29 2.75
C PHE A 33 -8.20 -16.78 1.45
N PHE A 34 -8.25 -15.96 0.40
CA PHE A 34 -7.79 -16.34 -0.94
C PHE A 34 -6.84 -15.30 -1.52
N HIS A 35 -6.04 -15.73 -2.49
CA HIS A 35 -5.18 -14.82 -3.23
C HIS A 35 -6.03 -13.73 -3.89
N ARG A 36 -5.67 -12.47 -3.63
CA ARG A 36 -6.44 -11.30 -4.08
C ARG A 36 -5.64 -10.35 -4.97
N TYR A 37 -4.33 -10.26 -4.74
CA TYR A 37 -3.51 -9.20 -5.29
C TYR A 37 -2.46 -9.77 -6.23
N HIS A 38 -2.48 -9.28 -7.47
CA HIS A 38 -1.41 -9.49 -8.42
C HIS A 38 -0.07 -9.10 -7.80
N PRO A 39 0.93 -10.00 -7.74
CA PRO A 39 2.17 -9.73 -7.04
C PRO A 39 2.93 -8.57 -7.65
N LYS A 40 3.44 -7.69 -6.80
CA LYS A 40 4.35 -6.60 -7.20
C LYS A 40 5.76 -6.94 -6.80
N ILE A 41 6.71 -6.56 -7.62
CA ILE A 41 8.15 -6.78 -7.42
C ILE A 41 8.93 -5.47 -7.42
N SER A 42 10.04 -5.46 -6.71
CA SER A 42 10.91 -4.29 -6.56
C SER A 42 12.37 -4.73 -6.33
N LEU A 43 13.29 -4.26 -7.17
CA LEU A 43 14.74 -4.41 -7.00
C LEU A 43 15.37 -3.20 -6.27
N PHE A 44 14.71 -2.05 -6.35
CA PHE A 44 15.16 -0.78 -5.77
C PHE A 44 14.03 -0.16 -4.97
N GLU A 45 14.36 0.38 -3.79
CA GLU A 45 13.38 0.95 -2.86
C GLU A 45 12.46 1.96 -3.56
N GLY A 46 11.15 1.70 -3.50
CA GLY A 46 10.12 2.60 -4.01
C GLY A 46 9.75 2.43 -5.49
N GLU A 47 10.50 1.63 -6.25
CA GLU A 47 10.19 1.27 -7.64
C GLU A 47 9.50 -0.09 -7.68
N TRP A 48 8.24 -0.11 -8.12
CA TRP A 48 7.38 -1.29 -8.10
C TRP A 48 6.82 -1.59 -9.48
N HIS A 49 6.90 -2.85 -9.87
CA HIS A 49 6.34 -3.37 -11.11
C HIS A 49 5.45 -4.58 -10.81
N ASP A 50 4.46 -4.82 -11.66
CA ASP A 50 3.67 -6.04 -11.61
C ASP A 50 4.55 -7.23 -12.06
N LEU A 51 4.46 -8.37 -11.35
CA LEU A 51 5.14 -9.59 -11.73
C LEU A 51 4.53 -10.10 -13.05
N PRO A 52 5.30 -10.30 -14.14
CA PRO A 52 4.74 -10.76 -15.40
C PRO A 52 3.83 -11.99 -15.23
N ASP A 53 2.67 -11.94 -15.87
CA ASP A 53 1.66 -13.00 -15.85
C ASP A 53 2.22 -14.38 -16.22
N SER A 54 3.22 -14.42 -17.11
CA SER A 54 3.92 -15.64 -17.50
C SER A 54 4.73 -16.30 -16.38
N LEU A 55 5.01 -15.57 -15.30
CA LEU A 55 5.73 -16.05 -14.11
C LEU A 55 4.81 -16.37 -12.94
N LEU A 56 3.49 -16.23 -13.14
CA LEU A 56 2.47 -16.47 -12.13
C LEU A 56 1.69 -17.74 -12.45
N HIS A 57 1.52 -18.60 -11.46
CA HIS A 57 0.80 -19.87 -11.56
C HIS A 57 -0.23 -19.99 -10.44
N GLY A 58 -1.40 -20.53 -10.71
CA GLY A 58 -2.48 -20.66 -9.74
C GLY A 58 -3.68 -21.39 -10.35
N PRO A 59 -4.70 -21.71 -9.55
CA PRO A 59 -5.85 -22.49 -10.01
C PRO A 59 -6.59 -21.91 -11.24
N ASP A 60 -6.53 -20.60 -11.50
CA ASP A 60 -6.87 -20.00 -12.80
C ASP A 60 -5.91 -18.84 -13.12
N THR A 61 -4.88 -19.12 -13.91
CA THR A 61 -4.02 -18.08 -14.50
C THR A 61 -4.74 -17.38 -15.65
N LEU A 62 -5.55 -16.37 -15.29
CA LEU A 62 -6.03 -15.20 -16.09
C LEU A 62 -7.18 -15.48 -17.09
N PRO A 63 -8.09 -14.52 -17.44
CA PRO A 63 -8.08 -13.06 -17.22
C PRO A 63 -9.35 -12.45 -16.58
N HIS A 64 -9.22 -11.25 -16.00
CA HIS A 64 -10.26 -10.24 -15.71
C HIS A 64 -11.64 -10.70 -15.23
N ALA A 65 -11.79 -10.98 -13.93
CA ALA A 65 -13.05 -10.68 -13.24
C ALA A 65 -12.87 -9.34 -12.52
N HIS A 66 -13.29 -8.25 -13.16
CA HIS A 66 -13.51 -7.00 -12.46
C HIS A 66 -14.53 -7.25 -11.33
N PRO A 67 -14.29 -6.83 -10.08
CA PRO A 67 -15.31 -6.89 -9.05
C PRO A 67 -16.42 -5.92 -9.45
N GLY A 68 -17.53 -6.44 -9.97
CA GLY A 68 -18.73 -5.65 -10.27
C GLY A 68 -19.40 -5.89 -11.62
N GLN A 69 -18.88 -6.74 -12.49
CA GLN A 69 -19.62 -7.18 -13.67
C GLN A 69 -19.91 -8.66 -13.57
N THR A 70 -21.21 -8.97 -13.54
CA THR A 70 -21.85 -10.29 -13.45
C THR A 70 -21.56 -11.10 -12.19
N GLY A 71 -22.54 -11.91 -11.77
CA GLY A 71 -22.51 -12.75 -10.57
C GLY A 71 -21.54 -13.93 -10.70
N ASP A 72 -20.33 -13.65 -11.16
CA ASP A 72 -19.28 -14.62 -11.41
C ASP A 72 -18.51 -14.85 -10.11
N THR A 73 -18.50 -16.12 -9.71
CA THR A 73 -17.76 -16.67 -8.59
C THR A 73 -16.35 -16.08 -8.57
N ILE A 74 -16.03 -15.29 -7.53
CA ILE A 74 -14.63 -14.95 -7.24
C ILE A 74 -13.92 -16.30 -7.22
N LEU A 75 -13.02 -16.56 -8.16
CA LEU A 75 -12.24 -17.79 -8.14
C LEU A 75 -11.29 -17.64 -6.95
N LEU A 76 -11.73 -18.26 -5.86
CA LEU A 76 -11.13 -18.20 -4.55
C LEU A 76 -9.87 -19.08 -4.61
N HIS A 77 -8.76 -18.50 -5.07
CA HIS A 77 -7.51 -19.22 -5.24
C HIS A 77 -6.84 -19.50 -3.89
N GLU A 78 -6.83 -20.78 -3.50
CA GLU A 78 -6.21 -21.27 -2.26
C GLU A 78 -4.67 -21.16 -2.28
N TRP A 79 -4.07 -20.99 -3.45
CA TRP A 79 -2.63 -20.81 -3.59
C TRP A 79 -2.25 -20.02 -4.84
N VAL A 80 -1.07 -19.43 -4.80
CA VAL A 80 -0.39 -18.83 -5.93
C VAL A 80 1.08 -19.24 -5.91
N ARG A 81 1.65 -19.58 -7.06
CA ARG A 81 3.08 -19.86 -7.23
C ARG A 81 3.69 -18.81 -8.15
N MET A 82 4.82 -18.27 -7.74
CA MET A 82 5.59 -17.27 -8.47
C MET A 82 6.93 -17.87 -8.84
N ASP A 83 7.31 -17.78 -10.11
CA ASP A 83 8.67 -18.10 -10.56
C ASP A 83 9.50 -16.81 -10.57
N LEU A 84 10.59 -16.80 -9.81
CA LEU A 84 11.38 -15.60 -9.53
C LEU A 84 12.83 -15.83 -9.93
N TRP A 85 13.38 -14.93 -10.74
CA TRP A 85 14.82 -14.84 -10.96
C TRP A 85 15.45 -14.10 -9.78
N VAL A 86 16.38 -14.74 -9.09
CA VAL A 86 17.06 -14.17 -7.93
C VAL A 86 18.57 -14.24 -8.12
N ASP A 87 19.26 -13.20 -7.70
CA ASP A 87 20.72 -13.12 -7.68
C ASP A 87 21.18 -12.47 -6.37
N THR A 88 22.40 -11.92 -6.36
CA THR A 88 22.97 -11.26 -5.18
C THR A 88 22.21 -9.99 -4.78
N LEU A 89 21.44 -9.39 -5.70
CA LEU A 89 20.54 -8.29 -5.41
C LEU A 89 19.25 -8.82 -4.79
N SER A 90 18.77 -8.10 -3.78
CA SER A 90 17.54 -8.46 -3.10
C SER A 90 16.32 -8.08 -3.95
N LEU A 91 15.52 -9.07 -4.34
CA LEU A 91 14.22 -8.87 -4.96
C LEU A 91 13.14 -8.88 -3.89
N THR A 92 12.42 -7.76 -3.75
CA THR A 92 11.24 -7.67 -2.89
C THR A 92 10.01 -8.06 -3.67
N VAL A 93 9.14 -8.88 -3.08
CA VAL A 93 7.85 -9.31 -3.64
C VAL A 93 6.76 -8.99 -2.62
N ALA A 94 5.66 -8.37 -3.06
CA ALA A 94 4.59 -7.97 -2.16
C ALA A 94 3.21 -7.96 -2.82
N ALA A 95 2.15 -8.11 -2.02
CA ALA A 95 0.76 -7.99 -2.45
C ALA A 95 0.43 -6.57 -2.95
N GLN A 96 1.03 -5.56 -2.34
CA GLN A 96 0.90 -4.15 -2.71
C GLN A 96 2.23 -3.46 -2.46
N GLN A 97 2.41 -2.26 -3.03
CA GLN A 97 3.62 -1.47 -2.82
C GLN A 97 3.87 -1.27 -1.33
N VAL A 98 5.07 -1.64 -0.86
CA VAL A 98 5.46 -1.36 0.52
C VAL A 98 5.80 0.12 0.63
N ILE A 99 5.11 0.79 1.55
CA ILE A 99 5.47 2.13 2.01
C ILE A 99 6.19 1.92 3.34
N ASP A 100 7.51 1.97 3.30
CA ASP A 100 8.36 1.87 4.48
C ASP A 100 8.38 3.17 5.31
N VAL A 101 9.02 3.08 6.46
CA VAL A 101 9.16 4.18 7.42
C VAL A 101 9.94 5.36 6.83
N ALA A 102 10.97 5.11 6.02
CA ALA A 102 11.80 6.18 5.46
C ALA A 102 11.03 7.00 4.42
N ARG A 103 10.26 6.33 3.55
CA ARG A 103 9.35 6.98 2.59
C ARG A 103 8.24 7.73 3.28
N ASP A 104 7.72 7.20 4.38
CA ASP A 104 6.74 7.88 5.21
C ASP A 104 7.32 9.18 5.80
N GLN A 105 8.49 9.10 6.43
CA GLN A 105 9.21 10.26 6.96
C GLN A 105 9.52 11.31 5.88
N ARG A 106 9.95 10.89 4.68
CA ARG A 106 10.17 11.81 3.55
C ARG A 106 8.90 12.55 3.13
N TRP A 107 7.77 11.87 3.13
CA TRP A 107 6.49 12.52 2.84
C TRP A 107 6.10 13.52 3.93
N TRP A 108 6.30 13.18 5.21
CA TRP A 108 6.05 14.10 6.32
C TRP A 108 6.89 15.37 6.26
N MET A 109 8.20 15.24 6.02
CA MET A 109 9.09 16.40 5.88
C MET A 109 8.62 17.36 4.76
N ARG A 110 8.01 16.84 3.70
CA ARG A 110 7.45 17.68 2.63
C ARG A 110 6.19 18.43 3.06
N LEU A 111 5.34 17.82 3.89
CA LEU A 111 4.16 18.48 4.44
C LEU A 111 4.56 19.60 5.41
N GLU A 112 5.54 19.36 6.28
CA GLU A 112 6.09 20.38 7.18
C GLU A 112 6.69 21.55 6.39
N ALA A 113 7.46 21.26 5.33
CA ALA A 113 7.99 22.29 4.45
C ALA A 113 6.89 23.08 3.70
N GLY A 114 5.73 22.47 3.47
CA GLY A 114 4.53 23.12 2.94
C GLY A 114 3.68 23.85 3.98
N GLY A 115 4.15 23.97 5.22
CA GLY A 115 3.46 24.73 6.28
C GLY A 115 2.49 23.92 7.14
N LEU A 116 2.47 22.59 7.04
CA LEU A 116 1.75 21.75 8.01
C LEU A 116 2.46 21.87 9.37
N THR A 117 1.70 22.28 10.39
CA THR A 117 2.19 22.44 11.78
C THR A 117 1.38 21.56 12.73
N GLY A 118 1.90 21.25 13.91
CA GLY A 118 1.17 20.57 14.98
C GLY A 118 1.16 19.04 14.84
N ARG A 119 1.99 18.38 15.65
CA ARG A 119 2.09 16.92 15.77
C ARG A 119 1.63 16.48 17.14
N GLU A 120 0.58 15.68 17.21
CA GLU A 120 0.17 14.98 18.42
C GLU A 120 0.20 13.47 18.17
N ALA A 121 1.18 12.80 18.75
CA ALA A 121 1.20 11.35 18.76
C ALA A 121 0.27 10.83 19.86
N ALA A 122 -0.76 10.07 19.47
CA ALA A 122 -1.61 9.36 20.40
C ALA A 122 -1.22 7.87 20.41
N PRO A 123 -0.72 7.33 21.52
CA PRO A 123 -0.43 5.90 21.60
C PRO A 123 -1.75 5.12 21.72
N VAL A 124 -1.94 4.11 20.87
CA VAL A 124 -2.96 3.06 21.07
C VAL A 124 -2.25 1.71 20.96
N GLU A 125 -2.34 0.91 22.02
CA GLU A 125 -1.80 -0.46 22.07
C GLU A 125 -0.33 -0.62 21.64
N GLY A 126 0.54 0.34 22.01
CA GLY A 126 1.99 0.25 21.76
C GLY A 126 2.44 0.61 20.34
N THR A 127 1.52 0.96 19.45
CA THR A 127 1.85 1.60 18.16
C THR A 127 1.42 3.07 18.22
N PRO A 128 2.35 4.05 18.08
CA PRO A 128 1.96 5.44 18.03
C PRO A 128 1.21 5.71 16.72
N TYR A 129 -0.04 6.14 16.81
CA TYR A 129 -0.70 6.81 15.70
C TYR A 129 -0.36 8.29 15.79
N GLU A 130 -0.01 8.90 14.67
CA GLU A 130 0.28 10.33 14.63
C GLU A 130 -0.94 11.07 14.10
N LEU A 131 -1.55 11.88 14.97
CA LEU A 131 -2.54 12.86 14.58
C LEU A 131 -1.80 14.17 14.30
N TRP A 132 -2.12 14.80 13.18
CA TRP A 132 -1.57 16.09 12.83
C TRP A 132 -2.71 17.06 12.62
N ALA A 133 -2.58 18.26 13.18
CA ALA A 133 -3.62 19.28 13.18
C ALA A 133 -3.04 20.59 12.66
N TRP A 134 -3.46 20.97 11.46
CA TRP A 134 -3.06 22.21 10.84
C TRP A 134 -4.26 23.15 10.71
N HIS A 135 -4.02 24.41 11.01
CA HIS A 135 -5.05 25.45 11.03
C HIS A 135 -4.94 26.30 9.76
N ALA A 136 -5.81 26.01 8.79
CA ALA A 136 -5.96 26.81 7.58
C ALA A 136 -6.84 28.04 7.88
N GLY A 137 -6.29 29.04 8.58
CA GLY A 137 -7.01 30.25 8.95
C GLY A 137 -7.98 30.08 10.14
N GLU A 138 -8.88 31.07 10.32
CA GLU A 138 -9.79 31.15 11.47
C GLU A 138 -11.25 30.78 11.15
N GLY A 139 -11.49 30.09 10.03
CA GLY A 139 -12.83 29.68 9.62
C GLY A 139 -13.45 28.62 10.55
N PRO A 140 -14.79 28.54 10.65
CA PRO A 140 -15.47 27.59 11.53
C PRO A 140 -15.48 26.13 11.00
N ASN A 141 -14.99 25.91 9.78
CA ASN A 141 -15.04 24.62 9.10
C ASN A 141 -13.74 23.84 9.28
N GLY A 142 -13.83 22.58 9.70
CA GLY A 142 -12.70 21.65 9.79
C GLY A 142 -12.76 20.57 8.72
N LEU A 143 -11.61 20.19 8.17
CA LEU A 143 -11.46 19.04 7.29
C LEU A 143 -10.63 17.96 7.99
N LEU A 144 -11.23 16.79 8.21
CA LEU A 144 -10.52 15.62 8.74
C LEU A 144 -10.14 14.68 7.59
N LEU A 145 -8.84 14.44 7.43
CA LEU A 145 -8.30 13.52 6.44
C LEU A 145 -7.76 12.26 7.14
N LEU A 146 -8.40 11.13 6.89
CA LEU A 146 -7.99 9.81 7.40
C LEU A 146 -7.79 8.86 6.22
N GLY A 147 -6.77 8.03 6.28
CA GLY A 147 -6.51 7.02 5.26
C GLY A 147 -5.73 5.86 5.82
N ARG A 148 -5.72 4.76 5.05
CA ARG A 148 -4.96 3.54 5.35
C ARG A 148 -5.30 2.92 6.72
N GLN A 149 -6.58 2.94 7.10
CA GLN A 149 -7.07 2.25 8.29
C GLN A 149 -6.95 0.73 8.13
N HIS A 150 -7.09 0.22 6.90
CA HIS A 150 -6.70 -1.15 6.60
C HIS A 150 -5.33 -1.17 5.89
N PRO A 151 -4.37 -1.96 6.38
CA PRO A 151 -3.01 -2.00 5.82
C PRO A 151 -2.92 -2.21 4.30
N PRO A 152 -3.79 -3.03 3.66
CA PRO A 152 -3.72 -3.27 2.21
C PRO A 152 -4.22 -2.11 1.33
N GLU A 153 -4.82 -1.05 1.90
CA GLU A 153 -5.39 0.09 1.16
C GLU A 153 -4.33 1.09 0.68
N VAL A 154 -3.29 0.57 0.02
CA VAL A 154 -2.11 1.35 -0.40
C VAL A 154 -2.45 2.40 -1.46
N THR A 155 -3.25 2.07 -2.47
CA THR A 155 -3.61 3.01 -3.54
C THR A 155 -4.35 4.24 -3.01
N GLY A 156 -5.33 4.03 -2.13
CA GLY A 156 -6.06 5.13 -1.47
C GLY A 156 -5.14 5.97 -0.59
N ALA A 157 -4.21 5.34 0.13
CA ALA A 157 -3.20 6.04 0.91
C ALA A 157 -2.28 6.91 0.03
N LEU A 158 -1.81 6.40 -1.11
CA LEU A 158 -0.97 7.16 -2.04
C LEU A 158 -1.72 8.35 -2.64
N ALA A 159 -2.99 8.18 -3.01
CA ALA A 159 -3.84 9.26 -3.50
C ALA A 159 -4.02 10.35 -2.43
N LEU A 160 -4.33 9.95 -1.19
CA LEU A 160 -4.45 10.87 -0.06
C LEU A 160 -3.15 11.66 0.17
N ARG A 161 -1.99 10.99 0.11
CA ARG A 161 -0.68 11.65 0.28
C ARG A 161 -0.44 12.74 -0.76
N GLN A 162 -0.79 12.50 -2.03
CA GLN A 162 -0.66 13.50 -3.08
C GLN A 162 -1.69 14.62 -2.93
N PHE A 163 -2.92 14.28 -2.54
CA PHE A 163 -3.95 15.28 -2.25
C PHE A 163 -3.51 16.24 -1.13
N MET A 164 -2.91 15.72 -0.05
CA MET A 164 -2.39 16.55 1.05
C MET A 164 -1.25 17.46 0.60
N LEU A 165 -0.33 16.98 -0.24
CA LEU A 165 0.72 17.82 -0.81
C LEU A 165 0.11 18.94 -1.68
N ARG A 166 -0.86 18.59 -2.54
CA ARG A 166 -1.58 19.55 -3.39
C ARG A 166 -2.31 20.61 -2.56
N LEU A 167 -2.90 20.21 -1.43
CA LEU A 167 -3.62 21.09 -0.51
C LEU A 167 -2.72 22.18 0.09
N LEU A 168 -1.40 21.95 0.16
CA LEU A 168 -0.43 22.86 0.77
C LEU A 168 0.38 23.68 -0.25
N GLU A 169 0.09 23.58 -1.54
CA GLU A 169 0.76 24.41 -2.56
C GLU A 169 0.33 25.88 -2.48
N ASP A 170 1.11 26.81 -3.04
CA ASP A 170 0.86 28.25 -2.93
C ASP A 170 0.13 28.88 -4.14
N ASP A 171 -0.44 28.05 -5.02
CA ASP A 171 -1.21 28.55 -6.15
C ASP A 171 -2.62 29.05 -5.77
N GLU A 172 -3.28 29.72 -6.71
CA GLU A 172 -4.60 30.32 -6.51
C GLU A 172 -5.67 29.29 -6.10
N LEU A 173 -5.67 28.09 -6.71
CA LEU A 173 -6.67 27.07 -6.42
C LEU A 173 -6.49 26.52 -5.00
N ALA A 174 -5.25 26.25 -4.61
CA ALA A 174 -4.92 25.76 -3.27
C ALA A 174 -5.30 26.80 -2.20
N THR A 175 -4.90 28.06 -2.42
CA THR A 175 -5.20 29.17 -1.52
C THR A 175 -6.70 29.35 -1.35
N ARG A 176 -7.46 29.40 -2.45
CA ARG A 176 -8.93 29.53 -2.41
C ARG A 176 -9.63 28.36 -1.74
N PHE A 177 -9.05 27.16 -1.79
CA PHE A 177 -9.62 26.01 -1.07
C PHE A 177 -9.42 26.14 0.45
N ARG A 178 -8.32 26.76 0.88
CA ARG A 178 -7.95 26.92 2.30
C ARG A 178 -8.61 28.10 3.00
N THR A 179 -9.07 29.11 2.26
CA THR A 179 -9.60 30.38 2.76
C THR A 179 -11.09 30.49 2.53
#